data_AF-D8G2F3-F1
#
_entry.id   AF-D8G2F3-F1
#
_cell.length_a   1.000
_cell.length_b   1.000
_cell.length_c   1.000
_cell.angle_alpha   90.00
_cell.angle_beta   90.00
_cell.angle_gamma   90.00
#
_symmetry.space_group_name_H-M   'P 1'
#
loop_
_entity.id
_entity.type
_entity.pdbx_description
1 polymer ?
#
loop_
_entity_poly.entity_id
_entity_poly.type
_entity_poly.pdbx_seq_one_letter_code
_entity_poly.pdbx_strand_id
1 'polypeptide(L)'
;MTYDNTCKYIAAQNPASFVRWLLPNIESTNIELLKTELPAEPLRADSLILLRVGDTILHLEFERLPYSVPPIPFRMLNYWVRLYGQYECKIEQVVIFLKRIDSHLVAVDSFQQQNTLHRYRVIRLWEQDSALF
;
A
#
# COMPACT_ATOMS: atom_id res chain seq x y z
N MET A 1 1.12 -5.47 22.31
CA MET A 1 -0.07 -5.68 21.45
C MET A 1 0.22 -5.01 20.13
N THR A 2 0.24 -5.81 19.06
CA THR A 2 0.99 -5.51 17.84
C THR A 2 0.12 -4.70 16.89
N TYR A 3 0.52 -3.45 16.62
CA TYR A 3 -0.15 -2.52 15.70
C TYR A 3 -0.45 -3.10 14.30
N ASP A 4 0.29 -4.15 13.89
CA ASP A 4 0.02 -4.94 12.67
C ASP A 4 -1.44 -5.43 12.61
N ASN A 5 -1.98 -5.92 13.73
CA ASN A 5 -3.37 -6.38 13.76
C ASN A 5 -4.36 -5.22 13.67
N THR A 6 -4.01 -4.02 14.14
CA THR A 6 -4.91 -2.87 14.18
C THR A 6 -5.10 -2.24 12.81
N CYS A 7 -4.03 -2.01 12.03
CA CYS A 7 -4.15 -1.42 10.69
C CYS A 7 -4.84 -2.38 9.70
N LYS A 8 -4.46 -3.67 9.74
CA LYS A 8 -5.19 -4.72 9.01
C LYS A 8 -6.66 -4.74 9.37
N TYR A 9 -6.97 -4.69 10.68
CA TYR A 9 -8.35 -4.68 11.15
C TYR A 9 -9.11 -3.43 10.68
N ILE A 10 -8.55 -2.23 10.82
CA ILE A 10 -9.22 -0.97 10.45
C ILE A 10 -9.56 -0.94 8.96
N ALA A 11 -8.62 -1.32 8.09
CA ALA A 11 -8.91 -1.28 6.66
C ALA A 11 -9.81 -2.42 6.19
N ALA A 12 -9.79 -3.57 6.88
CA ALA A 12 -10.75 -4.64 6.64
C ALA A 12 -12.18 -4.28 7.10
N GLN A 13 -12.33 -3.51 8.18
CA GLN A 13 -13.64 -3.05 8.66
C GLN A 13 -14.19 -1.88 7.84
N ASN A 14 -13.32 -1.00 7.30
CA ASN A 14 -13.73 0.21 6.59
C ASN A 14 -13.08 0.34 5.19
N PRO A 15 -13.17 -0.66 4.31
CA PRO A 15 -12.48 -0.65 3.01
C PRO A 15 -12.97 0.49 2.10
N ALA A 16 -14.25 0.84 2.18
CA ALA A 16 -14.84 1.97 1.44
C ALA A 16 -14.19 3.32 1.77
N SER A 17 -13.79 3.54 3.02
CA SER A 17 -13.15 4.79 3.42
C SER A 17 -11.76 4.93 2.77
N PHE A 18 -11.00 3.84 2.71
CA PHE A 18 -9.69 3.84 2.04
C PHE A 18 -9.80 4.01 0.53
N VAL A 19 -10.78 3.36 -0.12
CA VAL A 19 -11.02 3.55 -1.56
C VAL A 19 -11.42 4.99 -1.84
N ARG A 20 -12.36 5.57 -1.09
CA ARG A 20 -12.75 6.98 -1.27
C ARG A 20 -11.58 7.95 -1.07
N TRP A 21 -10.76 7.69 -0.06
CA TRP A 21 -9.60 8.53 0.25
C TRP A 21 -8.52 8.45 -0.83
N LEU A 22 -8.16 7.24 -1.25
CA LEU A 22 -6.98 7.01 -2.08
C LEU A 22 -7.31 6.96 -3.57
N LEU A 23 -8.55 6.65 -3.94
CA LEU A 23 -9.06 6.57 -5.31
C LEU A 23 -10.33 7.43 -5.46
N PRO A 24 -10.25 8.76 -5.27
CA PRO A 24 -11.41 9.63 -5.19
C PRO A 24 -12.27 9.66 -6.47
N ASN A 25 -11.70 9.25 -7.61
CA ASN A 25 -12.41 9.19 -8.90
C ASN A 25 -13.16 7.88 -9.12
N ILE A 26 -13.12 6.94 -8.17
CA ILE A 26 -13.83 5.66 -8.24
C ILE A 26 -15.05 5.72 -7.34
N GLU A 27 -16.23 5.78 -7.96
CA GLU A 27 -17.53 5.85 -7.25
C GLU A 27 -18.10 4.46 -6.88
N SER A 28 -17.43 3.37 -7.28
CA SER A 28 -17.94 2.02 -7.05
C SER A 28 -18.00 1.67 -5.56
N THR A 29 -19.16 1.18 -5.13
CA THR A 29 -19.39 0.65 -3.77
C THR A 29 -19.03 -0.82 -3.63
N ASN A 30 -18.79 -1.53 -4.73
CA ASN A 30 -18.43 -2.94 -4.69
C ASN A 30 -16.91 -3.09 -4.48
N ILE A 31 -16.54 -3.29 -3.22
CA ILE A 31 -15.14 -3.40 -2.78
C ILE A 31 -14.94 -4.78 -2.19
N GLU A 32 -14.02 -5.53 -2.79
CA GLU A 32 -13.63 -6.87 -2.35
C GLU A 32 -12.28 -6.81 -1.63
N LEU A 33 -12.20 -7.37 -0.43
CA LEU A 33 -10.93 -7.58 0.26
C LEU A 33 -10.28 -8.86 -0.29
N LEU A 34 -9.16 -8.73 -1.01
CA LEU A 34 -8.45 -9.87 -1.55
C LEU A 34 -7.64 -10.55 -0.43
N LYS A 35 -7.91 -11.84 -0.20
CA LYS A 35 -7.09 -12.68 0.68
C LYS A 35 -5.86 -13.12 -0.11
N THR A 36 -4.73 -12.47 0.10
CA THR A 36 -3.47 -12.96 -0.47
C THR A 36 -2.78 -13.92 0.47
N GLU A 37 -2.86 -15.20 0.15
CA GLU A 37 -1.71 -16.08 0.30
C GLU A 37 -0.86 -15.93 -0.97
N LEU A 38 -0.08 -14.84 -1.06
CA LEU A 38 0.91 -14.73 -2.14
C LEU A 38 2.00 -15.78 -1.85
N PRO A 39 2.19 -16.80 -2.71
CA PRO A 39 3.20 -17.81 -2.46
C PRO A 39 4.60 -17.17 -2.60
N ALA A 40 5.53 -17.65 -1.78
CA ALA A 40 6.89 -17.14 -1.55
C ALA A 40 6.97 -15.99 -0.53
N GLU A 41 7.51 -16.37 0.64
CA GLU A 41 7.92 -15.63 1.86
C GLU A 41 7.49 -14.15 1.97
N PRO A 42 6.84 -13.75 3.07
CA PRO A 42 6.43 -12.36 3.25
C PRO A 42 7.66 -11.45 3.23
N LEU A 43 7.75 -10.62 2.18
CA LEU A 43 8.61 -9.44 2.17
C LEU A 43 8.00 -8.51 3.23
N ARG A 44 8.64 -8.43 4.40
CA ARG A 44 8.08 -7.89 5.65
C ARG A 44 7.60 -6.43 5.51
N ALA A 45 6.33 -6.23 5.15
CA ALA A 45 5.58 -5.04 5.49
C ALA A 45 5.00 -5.20 6.89
N ASP A 46 4.91 -4.13 7.68
CA ASP A 46 4.24 -4.19 8.97
C ASP A 46 2.78 -4.62 8.79
N SER A 47 2.08 -4.14 7.75
CA SER A 47 0.77 -4.68 7.33
C SER A 47 0.54 -4.51 5.82
N LEU A 48 0.04 -5.56 5.16
CA LEU A 48 -0.35 -5.56 3.74
C LEU A 48 -1.86 -5.73 3.59
N ILE A 49 -2.50 -4.90 2.76
CA ILE A 49 -3.93 -4.97 2.46
C ILE A 49 -4.15 -4.75 0.96
N LEU A 50 -5.05 -5.53 0.38
CA LEU A 50 -5.40 -5.46 -1.03
C LEU A 50 -6.92 -5.33 -1.17
N LEU A 51 -7.36 -4.20 -1.72
CA LEU A 51 -8.77 -3.93 -1.98
C LEU A 51 -8.99 -3.90 -3.49
N ARG A 52 -9.88 -4.74 -4.01
CA ARG A 52 -10.31 -4.68 -5.41
C ARG A 52 -11.57 -3.85 -5.51
N VAL A 53 -11.56 -2.87 -6.40
CA VAL A 53 -12.71 -2.04 -6.74
C VAL A 53 -12.80 -1.90 -8.25
N GLY A 54 -13.81 -2.53 -8.86
CA GLY A 54 -13.92 -2.63 -10.31
C GLY A 54 -12.66 -3.27 -10.94
N ASP A 55 -12.01 -2.54 -11.84
CA ASP A 55 -10.79 -2.93 -12.55
C ASP A 55 -9.50 -2.40 -11.89
N THR A 56 -9.54 -2.08 -10.60
CA THR A 56 -8.39 -1.54 -9.87
C THR A 56 -8.17 -2.28 -8.57
N ILE A 57 -6.93 -2.70 -8.33
CA ILE A 57 -6.46 -3.19 -7.04
C ILE A 57 -5.74 -2.04 -6.35
N LEU A 58 -6.25 -1.65 -5.18
CA LEU A 58 -5.58 -0.77 -4.25
C LEU A 58 -4.70 -1.61 -3.32
N HIS A 59 -3.39 -1.48 -3.49
CA HIS A 59 -2.36 -2.12 -2.69
C HIS A 59 -1.84 -1.16 -1.62
N LEU A 60 -2.07 -1.51 -0.35
CA LEU A 60 -1.69 -0.71 0.81
C LEU A 60 -0.64 -1.45 1.64
N GLU A 61 0.50 -0.80 1.86
CA GLU A 61 1.45 -1.18 2.91
C GLU A 61 1.43 -0.14 4.02
N PHE A 62 1.28 -0.57 5.26
CA PHE A 62 1.48 0.29 6.43
C PHE A 62 2.85 0.02 7.00
N GLU A 63 3.58 1.06 7.36
CA GLU A 63 4.96 0.96 7.83
C GLU A 63 5.21 1.81 9.09
N ARG A 64 5.90 1.25 10.08
CA ARG A 64 6.39 1.99 11.26
C ARG A 64 7.85 2.35 11.15
N LEU A 65 8.59 1.70 10.25
CA LEU A 65 10.02 1.92 10.04
C LEU A 65 10.27 2.19 8.56
N PRO A 66 11.21 3.09 8.24
CA PRO A 66 11.53 3.41 6.85
C PRO A 66 12.46 2.37 6.20
N TYR A 67 13.13 1.56 7.02
CA TYR A 67 14.10 0.56 6.59
C TYR A 67 13.46 -0.82 6.60
N SER A 68 13.65 -1.56 5.50
CA SER A 68 13.18 -2.92 5.35
C SER A 68 14.15 -3.74 4.50
N VAL A 69 14.11 -5.07 4.65
CA VAL A 69 14.84 -6.00 3.78
C VAL A 69 13.83 -6.96 3.14
N PRO A 70 13.64 -6.93 1.81
CA PRO A 70 14.26 -5.99 0.87
C PRO A 70 13.75 -4.54 1.06
N PRO A 71 14.43 -3.54 0.49
CA PRO A 71 13.98 -2.14 0.53
C PRO A 71 12.57 -1.96 0.00
N ILE A 72 11.79 -1.06 0.63
CA ILE A 72 10.41 -0.74 0.26
C ILE A 72 10.24 -0.55 -1.26
N PRO A 73 11.08 0.24 -1.97
CA PRO A 73 10.88 0.44 -3.41
C PRO A 73 10.91 -0.87 -4.22
N PHE A 74 11.87 -1.75 -3.92
CA PHE A 74 11.98 -3.03 -4.62
C PHE A 74 10.81 -3.95 -4.28
N ARG A 75 10.36 -3.93 -3.02
CA ARG A 75 9.16 -4.68 -2.59
C ARG A 75 7.90 -4.21 -3.32
N MET A 76 7.70 -2.90 -3.47
CA MET A 76 6.57 -2.33 -4.21
C MET A 76 6.55 -2.80 -5.67
N LEU A 77 7.71 -2.76 -6.35
CA LEU A 77 7.84 -3.33 -7.70
C LEU A 77 7.52 -4.84 -7.71
N ASN A 78 8.06 -5.61 -6.75
CA ASN A 78 7.85 -7.05 -6.69
C ASN A 78 6.35 -7.39 -6.53
N TYR A 79 5.65 -6.72 -5.61
CA TYR A 79 4.21 -6.88 -5.45
C TYR A 79 3.43 -6.48 -6.69
N TRP A 80 3.83 -5.38 -7.35
CA TRP A 80 3.16 -4.94 -8.58
C TRP A 80 3.22 -6.02 -9.66
N VAL A 81 4.40 -6.60 -9.91
CA VAL A 81 4.58 -7.66 -10.93
C VAL A 81 3.72 -8.88 -10.61
N ARG A 82 3.67 -9.30 -9.33
CA ARG A 82 2.85 -10.44 -8.90
C ARG A 82 1.36 -10.18 -9.09
N LEU A 83 0.89 -9.03 -8.62
CA LEU A 83 -0.52 -8.63 -8.72
C LEU A 83 -0.94 -8.51 -10.19
N TYR A 84 -0.10 -7.88 -11.03
CA TYR A 84 -0.43 -7.67 -12.43
C TYR A 84 -0.47 -9.01 -13.17
N GLY A 85 0.50 -9.87 -12.94
CA GLY A 85 0.53 -11.20 -13.55
C GLY A 85 -0.62 -12.12 -13.11
N GLN A 86 -1.24 -11.87 -11.95
CA GLN A 86 -2.36 -12.67 -11.45
C GLN A 86 -3.73 -12.12 -11.87
N TYR A 87 -3.90 -10.80 -11.87
CA TYR A 87 -5.22 -10.16 -12.02
C TYR A 87 -5.40 -9.35 -13.31
N GLU A 88 -4.31 -9.05 -14.02
CA GLU A 88 -4.31 -8.33 -15.30
C GLU A 88 -5.11 -7.01 -15.28
N CYS A 89 -5.08 -6.29 -14.16
CA CYS A 89 -5.86 -5.06 -13.95
C CYS A 89 -4.97 -3.89 -13.51
N LYS A 90 -5.57 -2.71 -13.32
CA LYS A 90 -4.85 -1.54 -12.77
C LYS A 90 -4.45 -1.81 -11.32
N ILE A 91 -3.27 -1.33 -10.93
CA ILE A 91 -2.75 -1.49 -9.56
C ILE A 91 -2.29 -0.13 -9.07
N GLU A 92 -2.97 0.35 -8.04
CA GLU A 92 -2.65 1.58 -7.34
C GLU A 92 -1.96 1.24 -6.03
N GLN A 93 -0.71 1.67 -5.89
CA GLN A 93 0.15 1.26 -4.79
C GLN A 93 0.43 2.44 -3.86
N VAL A 94 0.18 2.24 -2.56
CA VAL A 94 0.34 3.28 -1.54
C VAL A 94 1.04 2.71 -0.31
N VAL A 95 2.15 3.33 0.08
CA VAL A 95 2.84 3.09 1.35
C VAL A 95 2.42 4.17 2.33
N ILE A 96 1.97 3.80 3.52
CA ILE A 96 1.49 4.70 4.57
C ILE A 96 2.39 4.56 5.80
N PHE A 97 3.14 5.61 6.11
CA PHE A 97 3.93 5.68 7.34
C PHE A 97 3.08 6.17 8.51
N LEU A 98 3.04 5.37 9.58
CA LEU A 98 2.11 5.55 10.69
C LEU A 98 2.55 6.59 11.74
N LYS A 99 3.84 6.90 11.81
CA LYS A 99 4.41 7.81 12.82
C LYS A 99 5.56 8.62 12.25
N ARG A 100 5.78 9.81 12.79
CA ARG A 100 6.88 10.68 12.37
C ARG A 100 8.22 9.94 12.48
N ILE A 101 8.95 9.94 11.37
CA ILE A 101 10.25 9.31 11.21
C ILE A 101 11.18 10.35 10.59
N ASP A 102 12.33 10.58 11.21
CA ASP A 102 13.36 11.47 10.69
C ASP A 102 14.31 10.68 9.77
N SER A 103 13.87 10.46 8.53
CA SER A 103 14.65 9.75 7.51
C SER A 103 14.19 10.13 6.12
N HIS A 104 15.13 10.42 5.22
CA HIS A 104 14.82 10.69 3.81
C HIS A 104 14.12 9.50 3.11
N LEU A 105 14.28 8.29 3.64
CA LEU A 105 13.64 7.08 3.11
C LEU A 105 12.11 7.15 3.13
N VAL A 106 11.50 7.93 4.03
CA VAL A 106 10.04 8.15 4.02
C VAL A 106 9.54 9.06 2.91
N ALA A 107 10.44 9.60 2.08
CA ALA A 107 10.12 10.39 0.90
C ALA A 107 10.36 9.63 -0.41
N VAL A 108 10.91 8.42 -0.37
CA VAL A 108 11.23 7.63 -1.56
C VAL A 108 9.94 7.00 -2.10
N ASP A 109 9.55 7.37 -3.31
CA ASP A 109 8.27 7.00 -3.95
C ASP A 109 8.45 6.13 -5.20
N SER A 110 9.68 5.69 -5.45
CA SER A 110 10.01 4.96 -6.66
C SER A 110 11.19 4.02 -6.49
N PHE A 111 11.14 2.92 -7.22
CA PHE A 111 12.28 2.07 -7.50
C PHE A 111 12.84 2.45 -8.87
N GLN A 112 14.14 2.71 -8.93
CA GLN A 112 14.82 3.00 -10.18
C GLN A 112 16.11 2.20 -10.28
N GLN A 113 16.25 1.42 -11.35
CA GLN A 113 17.48 0.71 -11.69
C GLN A 113 17.61 0.60 -13.20
N GLN A 114 18.68 1.19 -13.77
CA GLN A 114 18.89 1.24 -15.22
C GLN A 114 17.63 1.71 -15.96
N ASN A 115 17.01 0.83 -16.76
CA ASN A 115 15.81 1.11 -17.56
C ASN A 115 14.51 0.80 -16.82
N THR A 116 14.57 0.22 -15.62
CA THR A 116 13.41 -0.10 -14.80
C THR A 116 13.09 1.08 -13.89
N LEU A 117 11.89 1.63 -14.06
CA LEU A 117 11.31 2.63 -13.17
C LEU A 117 9.94 2.14 -12.73
N HIS A 118 9.71 2.14 -11.43
CA HIS A 118 8.42 1.82 -10.84
C HIS A 118 8.06 2.87 -9.80
N ARG A 119 6.91 3.52 -9.97
CA ARG A 119 6.41 4.57 -9.07
C ARG A 119 5.26 4.05 -8.23
N TYR A 120 5.19 4.51 -6.99
CA TYR A 120 4.10 4.28 -6.07
C TYR A 120 3.89 5.55 -5.24
N ARG A 121 2.80 5.60 -4.47
CA ARG A 121 2.52 6.76 -3.61
C ARG A 121 3.05 6.51 -2.22
N VAL A 122 3.56 7.57 -1.59
CA VAL A 122 3.93 7.56 -0.17
C VAL A 122 3.10 8.59 0.57
N ILE A 123 2.49 8.15 1.66
CA ILE A 123 1.73 9.00 2.56
C ILE A 123 2.39 8.96 3.93
N ARG A 124 2.70 10.14 4.46
CA ARG A 124 3.21 10.35 5.81
C ARG A 124 2.06 10.88 6.66
N LEU A 125 1.48 10.05 7.52
CA LEU A 125 0.24 10.42 8.24
C LEU A 125 0.39 11.69 9.08
N TRP A 126 1.58 11.98 9.60
CA TRP A 126 1.85 13.19 10.40
C TRP A 126 1.91 14.49 9.57
N GLU A 127 1.87 14.40 8.24
CA GLU A 127 1.80 15.56 7.35
C GLU A 127 0.40 15.75 6.75
N GLN A 128 -0.51 14.80 7.00
CA GLN A 128 -1.88 14.88 6.51
C GLN A 128 -2.70 15.79 7.43
N ASP A 129 -3.46 16.71 6.83
CA ASP A 129 -4.43 17.51 7.57
C ASP A 129 -5.67 16.67 7.86
N SER A 130 -5.93 16.38 9.14
CA SER A 130 -7.10 15.62 9.55
C SER A 130 -8.43 16.30 9.18
N ALA A 131 -8.44 17.62 8.93
CA ALA A 131 -9.65 18.34 8.54
C ALA A 131 -10.12 18.05 7.10
N LEU A 132 -9.29 17.39 6.29
CA LEU A 132 -9.61 17.03 4.90
C LEU A 132 -10.30 15.66 4.76
N PHE A 133 -10.53 14.94 5.87
CA PHE A 133 -10.98 13.54 5.86
C PHE A 133 -12.19 13.29 6.78
#